data_AF-A0A7S3D5T4-F1
#
_entry.id   AF-A0A7S3D5T4-F1
#
_cell.length_a   1.000
_cell.length_b   1.000
_cell.length_c   1.000
_cell.angle_alpha   90.00
_cell.angle_beta   90.00
_cell.angle_gamma   90.00
#
_symmetry.space_group_name_H-M   'P 1'
#
loop_
_entity.id
_entity.type
_entity.pdbx_description
1 polymer ?
#
loop_
_entity_poly.entity_id
_entity_poly.type
_entity_poly.pdbx_seq_one_letter_code
_entity_poly.pdbx_strand_id
1 'polypeptide(L)'
;SSMDELKSALPFTSLRSLSTFISNEIKKEEPDLLLISYLCGIFECVHVGKGREGRTASTFFPLTHSDFDDLIAFKQRVSERLGGSSPSSLLSPLPPTLPPSSSATSPPSSAHVHSQVGSSSVEGEKQKREVVERVGDFIWSFVGKKEVFRDKKHAQSLYSLIHERDIDCFGVCLLTVAVLHQLGYEGYHLILSEDHCWVGFLRDGPDKKGVTDRRERCTSPPHLPSLLNERRGAIPRPRGRCFSPTLFATAEMTWHGRHNAKKRGQEIRG
;
A
#
# COMPACT_ATOMS: atom_id res chain seq x y z
N SER A 1 18.32 6.70 -6.86
CA SER A 1 17.21 5.92 -6.28
C SER A 1 17.51 5.65 -4.81
N SER A 2 16.53 5.44 -3.92
CA SER A 2 16.79 5.12 -2.49
C SER A 2 17.69 3.89 -2.31
N MET A 3 17.68 2.97 -3.26
CA MET A 3 18.62 1.83 -3.29
C MET A 3 20.08 2.22 -3.59
N ASP A 4 20.33 3.26 -4.38
CA ASP A 4 21.70 3.73 -4.67
C ASP A 4 22.29 4.45 -3.46
N GLU A 5 21.45 5.23 -2.78
CA GLU A 5 21.81 5.89 -1.51
C GLU A 5 22.02 4.86 -0.38
N LEU A 6 21.22 3.80 -0.34
CA LEU A 6 21.46 2.68 0.56
C LEU A 6 22.82 2.07 0.28
N LYS A 7 23.13 1.76 -0.99
CA LYS A 7 24.42 1.17 -1.38
C LYS A 7 25.60 2.04 -0.98
N SER A 8 25.48 3.37 -1.04
CA SER A 8 26.56 4.28 -0.60
C SER A 8 26.64 4.46 0.91
N ALA A 9 25.54 4.24 1.64
CA ALA A 9 25.49 4.30 3.10
C ALA A 9 25.95 3.00 3.79
N LEU A 10 26.04 1.90 3.04
CA LEU A 10 26.51 0.61 3.55
C LEU A 10 28.05 0.56 3.64
N PRO A 11 28.61 -0.20 4.62
CA PRO A 11 27.89 -0.93 5.65
C PRO A 11 27.36 -0.03 6.77
N PHE A 12 26.19 -0.36 7.31
CA PHE A 12 25.81 0.20 8.60
C PHE A 12 26.64 -0.48 9.69
N THR A 13 27.34 0.30 10.50
CA THR A 13 28.19 -0.18 11.61
C THR A 13 27.65 0.21 12.98
N SER A 14 26.59 1.02 13.04
CA SER A 14 25.99 1.49 14.28
C SER A 14 24.50 1.77 14.13
N LEU A 15 23.78 1.78 15.25
CA LEU A 15 22.37 2.22 15.29
C LEU A 15 22.21 3.66 14.82
N ARG A 16 23.20 4.53 15.10
CA ARG A 16 23.16 5.95 14.74
C ARG A 16 23.18 6.15 13.22
N SER A 17 24.00 5.38 12.50
CA SER A 17 24.06 5.48 11.04
C SER A 17 22.78 4.98 10.38
N LEU A 18 22.21 3.86 10.86
CA LEU A 18 20.92 3.36 10.40
C LEU A 18 19.78 4.36 10.69
N SER A 19 19.70 4.89 11.91
CA SER A 19 18.68 5.87 12.30
C SER A 19 18.77 7.15 11.47
N THR A 20 19.98 7.60 11.16
CA THR A 20 20.22 8.77 10.30
C THR A 20 19.77 8.51 8.87
N PHE A 21 20.06 7.33 8.32
CA PHE A 21 19.59 6.91 7.00
C PHE A 21 18.06 6.90 6.93
N ILE A 22 17.38 6.22 7.87
CA ILE A 22 15.90 6.17 7.92
C ILE A 22 15.32 7.59 8.06
N SER A 23 15.93 8.44 8.90
CA SER A 23 15.48 9.81 9.08
C SER A 23 15.59 10.66 7.81
N ASN A 24 16.59 10.39 6.96
CA ASN A 24 16.74 11.05 5.67
C ASN A 24 15.75 10.49 4.64
N GLU A 25 15.53 9.18 4.63
CA GLU A 25 14.56 8.52 3.75
C GLU A 25 13.13 9.05 4.00
N ILE A 26 12.72 9.19 5.27
CA ILE A 26 11.39 9.71 5.65
C ILE A 26 11.18 11.17 5.20
N LYS A 27 12.26 11.95 5.04
CA LYS A 27 12.18 13.36 4.62
C LYS A 27 12.05 13.52 3.10
N LYS A 28 12.21 12.45 2.33
CA LYS A 28 11.99 12.49 0.89
C LYS A 28 10.52 12.77 0.59
N GLU A 29 10.26 13.40 -0.55
CA GLU A 29 8.90 13.61 -1.05
C GLU A 29 8.17 12.27 -1.22
N GLU A 30 8.92 11.25 -1.66
CA GLU A 30 8.46 9.87 -1.81
C GLU A 30 9.38 8.94 -1.00
N PRO A 31 9.06 8.68 0.27
CA PRO A 31 9.85 7.75 1.08
C PRO A 31 9.64 6.31 0.62
N ASP A 32 10.73 5.54 0.55
CA ASP A 32 10.68 4.12 0.22
C ASP A 32 10.19 3.28 1.42
N LEU A 33 8.86 3.16 1.55
CA LEU A 33 8.22 2.47 2.66
C LEU A 33 8.60 0.98 2.74
N LEU A 34 8.86 0.33 1.60
CA LEU A 34 9.31 -1.07 1.59
C LEU A 34 10.72 -1.20 2.16
N LEU A 35 11.63 -0.29 1.79
CA LEU A 35 12.98 -0.24 2.35
C LEU A 35 12.96 0.06 3.85
N ILE A 36 12.19 1.06 4.28
CA ILE A 36 12.06 1.41 5.70
C ILE A 36 11.50 0.21 6.49
N SER A 37 10.43 -0.41 6.02
CA SER A 37 9.83 -1.59 6.68
C SER A 37 10.83 -2.74 6.79
N TYR A 38 11.59 -3.01 5.72
CA TYR A 38 12.61 -4.05 5.70
C TYR A 38 13.76 -3.77 6.68
N LEU A 39 14.28 -2.54 6.71
CA LEU A 39 15.33 -2.11 7.64
C LEU A 39 14.90 -2.21 9.11
N CYS A 40 13.69 -1.75 9.42
CA CYS A 40 13.12 -1.89 10.76
C CYS A 40 13.00 -3.36 11.18
N GLY A 41 12.60 -4.23 10.27
CA GLY A 41 12.48 -5.67 10.53
C GLY A 41 13.81 -6.38 10.73
N ILE A 42 14.85 -6.05 9.95
CA ILE A 42 16.23 -6.52 10.21
C ILE A 42 16.64 -6.12 11.63
N PHE A 43 16.45 -4.85 11.97
CA PHE A 43 16.84 -4.31 13.27
C PHE A 43 16.12 -5.03 14.41
N GLU A 44 14.81 -5.19 14.31
CA GLU A 44 14.00 -5.91 15.28
C GLU A 44 14.44 -7.37 15.46
N CYS A 45 14.67 -8.08 14.36
CA CYS A 45 15.15 -9.46 14.37
C CYS A 45 16.46 -9.60 15.17
N VAL A 46 17.39 -8.67 14.97
CA VAL A 46 18.68 -8.64 15.69
C VAL A 46 18.49 -8.41 17.19
N HIS A 47 17.64 -7.45 17.58
CA HIS A 47 17.51 -7.05 18.98
C HIS A 47 16.63 -7.98 19.81
N VAL A 48 15.69 -8.65 19.17
CA VAL A 48 14.79 -9.62 19.82
C VAL A 48 15.41 -11.02 19.86
N GLY A 49 16.50 -11.27 19.11
CA GLY A 49 17.17 -12.56 19.09
C GLY A 49 16.45 -13.63 18.27
N LYS A 50 15.62 -13.20 17.30
CA LYS A 50 14.95 -14.09 16.31
C LYS A 50 15.85 -14.46 15.12
N GLY A 51 17.13 -14.06 15.15
CA GLY A 51 18.06 -14.24 14.04
C GLY A 51 18.16 -15.68 13.56
N ARG A 52 18.45 -15.84 12.25
CA ARG A 52 18.88 -17.12 11.65
C ARG A 52 19.88 -17.80 12.59
N GLU A 53 19.67 -19.08 12.88
CA GLU A 53 20.53 -19.89 13.75
C GLU A 53 22.02 -19.54 13.50
N GLY A 54 22.69 -18.99 14.51
CA GLY A 54 24.12 -18.69 14.47
C GLY A 54 24.55 -17.22 14.54
N ARG A 55 23.66 -16.23 14.51
CA ARG A 55 24.03 -14.81 14.76
C ARG A 55 23.49 -14.33 16.10
N THR A 56 24.35 -14.14 17.09
CA THR A 56 23.98 -13.57 18.39
C THR A 56 23.74 -12.06 18.28
N ALA A 57 22.86 -11.51 19.14
CA ALA A 57 22.49 -10.09 19.15
C ALA A 57 23.71 -9.12 19.25
N SER A 58 24.87 -9.59 19.70
CA SER A 58 26.09 -8.79 19.83
C SER A 58 26.99 -8.75 18.58
N THR A 59 26.71 -9.52 17.51
CA THR A 59 27.65 -9.73 16.39
C THR A 59 27.12 -9.40 14.99
N PHE A 60 25.90 -8.87 14.85
CA PHE A 60 25.28 -8.72 13.52
C PHE A 60 25.76 -7.53 12.68
N PHE A 61 26.47 -6.55 13.27
CA PHE A 61 27.07 -5.49 12.47
C PHE A 61 28.43 -5.93 11.95
N PRO A 62 28.69 -5.78 10.62
CA PRO A 62 28.03 -4.87 9.66
C PRO A 62 26.87 -5.47 8.83
N LEU A 63 25.86 -4.63 8.50
CA LEU A 63 24.90 -4.94 7.42
C LEU A 63 25.56 -4.70 6.05
N THR A 64 25.38 -5.63 5.13
CA THR A 64 26.08 -5.70 3.83
C THR A 64 25.09 -5.72 2.66
N HIS A 65 25.59 -5.61 1.43
CA HIS A 65 24.76 -5.65 0.23
C HIS A 65 23.90 -6.92 0.13
N SER A 66 24.44 -8.08 0.50
CA SER A 66 23.71 -9.35 0.43
C SER A 66 22.51 -9.43 1.36
N ASP A 67 22.48 -8.63 2.44
CA ASP A 67 21.32 -8.57 3.33
C ASP A 67 20.09 -7.92 2.65
N PHE A 68 20.27 -7.30 1.48
CA PHE A 68 19.22 -6.60 0.72
C PHE A 68 18.82 -7.30 -0.59
N ASP A 69 19.45 -8.41 -0.96
CA ASP A 69 19.11 -9.15 -2.19
C ASP A 69 17.65 -9.60 -2.18
N ASP A 70 17.16 -10.05 -1.01
CA ASP A 70 15.78 -10.45 -0.80
C ASP A 70 14.77 -9.30 -0.95
N LEU A 71 15.14 -8.08 -0.53
CA LEU A 71 14.34 -6.87 -0.74
C LEU A 71 14.28 -6.51 -2.24
N ILE A 72 15.42 -6.58 -2.93
CA ILE A 72 15.51 -6.31 -4.37
C ILE A 72 14.64 -7.32 -5.14
N ALA A 73 14.77 -8.60 -4.82
CA ALA A 73 13.96 -9.66 -5.42
C ALA A 73 12.46 -9.48 -5.13
N PHE A 74 12.09 -9.02 -3.93
CA PHE A 74 10.69 -8.69 -3.62
C PHE A 74 10.17 -7.55 -4.50
N LYS A 75 10.91 -6.44 -4.62
CA LYS A 75 10.53 -5.30 -5.46
C LYS A 75 10.41 -5.67 -6.93
N GLN A 76 11.31 -6.52 -7.42
CA GLN A 76 11.22 -7.02 -8.78
C GLN A 76 9.92 -7.83 -9.01
N ARG A 77 9.56 -8.73 -8.09
CA ARG A 77 8.29 -9.46 -8.14
C ARG A 77 7.07 -8.56 -8.11
N VAL A 78 7.11 -7.45 -7.36
CA VAL A 78 6.06 -6.43 -7.36
C VAL A 78 5.90 -5.85 -8.77
N SER A 79 6.98 -5.39 -9.39
CA SER A 79 6.96 -4.82 -10.73
C SER A 79 6.48 -5.82 -11.79
N GLU A 80 6.92 -7.07 -11.72
CA GLU A 80 6.56 -8.11 -12.69
C GLU A 80 5.08 -8.53 -12.60
N ARG A 81 4.56 -8.71 -11.38
CA ARG A 81 3.18 -9.23 -11.20
C ARG A 81 2.12 -8.15 -11.19
N LEU A 82 2.48 -6.90 -10.83
CA LEU A 82 1.52 -5.82 -10.59
C LEU A 82 1.79 -4.57 -11.45
N GLY A 83 2.98 -4.43 -12.05
CA GLY A 83 3.35 -3.24 -12.83
C GLY A 83 2.66 -3.13 -14.19
N GLY A 84 2.19 -4.25 -14.77
CA GLY A 84 1.67 -4.31 -16.14
C GLY A 84 0.21 -3.92 -16.37
N SER A 85 -0.58 -3.64 -15.33
CA SER A 85 -2.02 -3.39 -15.49
C SER A 85 -2.36 -1.90 -15.52
N SER A 86 -2.91 -1.43 -16.65
CA SER A 86 -3.81 -0.27 -16.68
C SER A 86 -5.16 -0.71 -16.10
N PRO A 87 -5.88 0.12 -15.32
CA PRO A 87 -7.21 -0.24 -14.79
C PRO A 87 -8.18 -0.67 -15.91
N SER A 88 -8.02 -0.09 -17.10
CA SER A 88 -8.92 -0.28 -18.25
C SER A 88 -8.68 -1.56 -19.07
N SER A 89 -7.53 -2.24 -18.93
CA SER A 89 -7.24 -3.48 -19.68
C SER A 89 -7.81 -4.74 -19.02
N LEU A 90 -8.59 -4.59 -17.95
CA LEU A 90 -9.03 -5.66 -17.06
C LEU A 90 -10.46 -6.16 -17.33
N LEU A 91 -11.15 -5.62 -18.34
CA LEU A 91 -12.49 -6.05 -18.73
C LEU A 91 -12.52 -7.22 -19.73
N SER A 92 -11.37 -7.84 -20.04
CA SER A 92 -11.36 -9.05 -20.85
C SER A 92 -11.61 -10.27 -19.95
N PRO A 93 -12.77 -10.93 -20.03
CA PRO A 93 -12.93 -12.23 -19.40
C PRO A 93 -11.91 -13.21 -20.00
N LEU A 94 -11.34 -14.07 -19.16
CA LEU A 94 -10.62 -15.27 -19.59
C LEU A 94 -11.43 -15.98 -20.69
N PRO A 95 -10.84 -16.37 -21.84
CA PRO A 95 -11.60 -16.95 -22.93
C PRO A 95 -12.22 -18.28 -22.47
N PRO A 96 -13.56 -18.42 -22.49
CA PRO A 96 -14.18 -19.72 -22.30
C PRO A 96 -13.92 -20.57 -23.53
N THR A 97 -13.51 -21.81 -23.31
CA THR A 97 -13.45 -22.86 -24.32
C THR A 97 -14.87 -23.11 -24.83
N LEU A 98 -15.17 -22.71 -26.06
CA LEU A 98 -16.45 -22.96 -26.72
C LEU A 98 -16.49 -24.35 -27.38
N PRO A 99 -17.66 -25.02 -27.37
CA PRO A 99 -18.16 -25.80 -28.50
C PRO A 99 -19.35 -25.07 -29.19
N PRO A 100 -19.78 -25.52 -30.39
CA PRO A 100 -20.27 -24.63 -31.45
C PRO A 100 -21.81 -24.54 -31.61
N SER A 101 -22.22 -23.56 -32.44
CA SER A 101 -23.51 -23.35 -33.14
C SER A 101 -24.70 -22.86 -32.28
N SER A 102 -25.59 -21.94 -32.70
CA SER A 102 -26.07 -21.53 -34.03
C SER A 102 -26.84 -20.17 -34.02
N SER A 103 -26.65 -19.38 -35.09
CA SER A 103 -27.59 -18.50 -35.84
C SER A 103 -28.65 -17.58 -35.19
N ALA A 104 -28.63 -16.29 -35.58
CA ALA A 104 -29.71 -15.45 -36.17
C ALA A 104 -29.72 -13.99 -35.62
N THR A 105 -29.33 -12.95 -36.39
CA THR A 105 -30.16 -11.92 -37.09
C THR A 105 -31.25 -11.26 -36.19
N SER A 106 -31.45 -9.94 -36.00
CA SER A 106 -31.16 -8.68 -36.74
C SER A 106 -31.43 -7.45 -35.80
N PRO A 107 -31.17 -6.17 -36.19
CA PRO A 107 -31.32 -4.93 -35.39
C PRO A 107 -32.65 -4.18 -35.74
N PRO A 108 -32.87 -2.86 -35.47
CA PRO A 108 -32.32 -1.87 -34.50
C PRO A 108 -33.44 -1.20 -33.65
N SER A 109 -33.13 -0.29 -32.72
CA SER A 109 -33.78 1.06 -32.64
C SER A 109 -33.29 1.94 -31.48
N SER A 110 -33.28 3.22 -31.82
CA SER A 110 -32.86 4.46 -31.17
C SER A 110 -33.34 4.78 -29.75
N ALA A 111 -32.51 5.63 -29.14
CA ALA A 111 -32.83 6.70 -28.19
C ALA A 111 -33.14 6.29 -26.74
N HIS A 112 -32.27 6.69 -25.81
CA HIS A 112 -32.58 7.67 -24.75
C HIS A 112 -31.25 8.15 -24.14
N VAL A 113 -30.94 9.43 -24.38
CA VAL A 113 -29.88 10.15 -23.67
C VAL A 113 -30.41 10.46 -22.27
N HIS A 114 -30.01 9.67 -21.28
CA HIS A 114 -30.20 10.00 -19.88
C HIS A 114 -28.84 10.17 -19.20
N SER A 115 -28.56 11.41 -18.79
CA SER A 115 -27.77 11.83 -17.62
C SER A 115 -26.61 10.91 -17.22
N GLN A 116 -25.44 11.13 -17.83
CA GLN A 116 -24.22 10.36 -17.63
C GLN A 116 -23.30 10.94 -16.52
N VAL A 117 -23.87 11.58 -15.50
CA VAL A 117 -23.09 12.30 -14.46
C VAL A 117 -23.03 11.54 -13.12
N GLY A 118 -23.76 10.43 -12.96
CA GLY A 118 -23.77 9.64 -11.71
C GLY A 118 -22.98 8.32 -11.73
N SER A 119 -22.50 7.86 -12.89
CA SER A 119 -21.96 6.48 -13.05
C SER A 119 -20.43 6.38 -12.97
N SER A 120 -19.70 7.48 -13.13
CA SER A 120 -18.23 7.45 -13.22
C SER A 120 -17.54 7.29 -11.87
N SER A 121 -18.10 7.88 -10.81
CA SER A 121 -17.51 7.87 -9.46
C SER A 121 -17.57 6.48 -8.80
N VAL A 122 -18.70 5.77 -8.94
CA VAL A 122 -18.87 4.43 -8.37
C VAL A 122 -17.98 3.39 -9.05
N GLU A 123 -17.84 3.45 -10.39
CA GLU A 123 -16.96 2.53 -11.11
C GLU A 123 -15.48 2.81 -10.82
N GLY A 124 -15.10 4.07 -10.65
CA GLY A 124 -13.76 4.45 -10.21
C GLY A 124 -13.42 3.92 -8.82
N GLU A 125 -14.34 4.02 -7.86
CA GLU A 125 -14.14 3.44 -6.53
C GLU A 125 -13.97 1.92 -6.57
N LYS A 126 -14.79 1.24 -7.38
CA LYS A 126 -14.69 -0.21 -7.55
C LYS A 126 -13.33 -0.62 -8.12
N GLN A 127 -12.85 0.08 -9.15
CA GLN A 127 -11.51 -0.18 -9.72
C GLN A 127 -10.39 0.03 -8.69
N LYS A 128 -10.47 1.09 -7.87
CA LYS A 128 -9.51 1.34 -6.80
C LYS A 128 -9.53 0.23 -5.74
N ARG A 129 -10.71 -0.30 -5.38
CA ARG A 129 -10.83 -1.47 -4.50
C ARG A 129 -10.19 -2.71 -5.11
N GLU A 130 -10.46 -2.99 -6.38
CA GLU A 130 -9.88 -4.15 -7.08
C GLU A 130 -8.34 -4.10 -7.12
N VAL A 131 -7.76 -2.90 -7.27
CA VAL A 131 -6.30 -2.69 -7.18
C VAL A 131 -5.80 -3.03 -5.78
N VAL A 132 -6.46 -2.53 -4.74
CA VAL A 132 -6.12 -2.79 -3.33
C VAL A 132 -6.23 -4.29 -3.00
N GLU A 133 -7.30 -4.94 -3.43
CA GLU A 133 -7.51 -6.39 -3.28
C GLU A 133 -6.41 -7.20 -3.97
N ARG A 134 -6.05 -6.84 -5.21
CA ARG A 134 -4.97 -7.53 -5.95
C ARG A 134 -3.63 -7.42 -5.25
N VAL A 135 -3.31 -6.26 -4.69
CA VAL A 135 -2.09 -6.06 -3.89
C VAL A 135 -2.15 -6.88 -2.60
N GLY A 136 -3.30 -6.88 -1.92
CA GLY A 136 -3.53 -7.68 -0.72
C GLY A 136 -3.32 -9.18 -0.98
N ASP A 137 -3.90 -9.71 -2.06
CA ASP A 137 -3.72 -11.11 -2.46
C ASP A 137 -2.27 -11.43 -2.87
N PHE A 138 -1.57 -10.48 -3.51
CA PHE A 138 -0.15 -10.62 -3.77
C PHE A 138 0.65 -10.76 -2.46
N ILE A 139 0.42 -9.91 -1.46
CA ILE A 139 1.06 -10.01 -0.14
C ILE A 139 0.71 -11.34 0.51
N TRP A 140 -0.56 -11.73 0.46
CA TRP A 140 -1.05 -12.97 1.04
C TRP A 140 -0.40 -14.22 0.43
N SER A 141 0.01 -14.14 -0.84
CA SER A 141 0.70 -15.24 -1.51
C SER A 141 2.07 -15.59 -0.90
N PHE A 142 2.63 -14.70 -0.07
CA PHE A 142 3.87 -14.95 0.66
C PHE A 142 3.63 -15.57 2.04
N VAL A 143 2.44 -15.44 2.62
CA VAL A 143 2.14 -15.88 3.99
C VAL A 143 2.05 -17.41 4.06
N GLY A 144 2.69 -17.99 5.07
CA GLY A 144 2.69 -19.43 5.31
C GLY A 144 1.30 -19.96 5.67
N LYS A 145 0.97 -21.18 5.23
CA LYS A 145 -0.35 -21.81 5.48
C LYS A 145 -0.62 -22.15 6.96
N LYS A 146 0.42 -22.15 7.81
CA LYS A 146 0.33 -22.49 9.23
C LYS A 146 0.20 -21.21 10.06
N GLU A 147 -0.91 -21.09 10.78
CA GLU A 147 -1.12 -20.11 11.87
C GLU A 147 -1.33 -18.64 11.49
N VAL A 148 -2.00 -18.38 10.36
CA VAL A 148 -2.33 -17.03 9.84
C VAL A 148 -3.18 -16.16 10.79
N PHE A 149 -3.73 -16.74 11.86
CA PHE A 149 -4.69 -16.06 12.76
C PHE A 149 -4.25 -16.05 14.23
N ARG A 150 -2.93 -16.04 14.48
CA ARG A 150 -2.38 -15.92 15.84
C ARG A 150 -1.65 -14.59 16.00
N ASP A 151 -1.85 -13.96 17.15
CA ASP A 151 -1.07 -12.79 17.57
C ASP A 151 0.38 -13.24 17.79
N LYS A 152 1.21 -12.96 16.79
CA LYS A 152 2.64 -13.24 16.85
C LYS A 152 3.37 -11.93 16.97
N LYS A 153 4.25 -11.87 17.96
CA LYS A 153 5.12 -10.72 18.14
C LYS A 153 6.11 -10.66 16.98
N HIS A 154 6.43 -9.44 16.55
CA HIS A 154 7.48 -9.18 15.56
C HIS A 154 7.12 -9.74 14.17
N ALA A 155 5.89 -9.51 13.72
CA ALA A 155 5.35 -9.96 12.43
C ALA A 155 4.80 -8.78 11.60
N GLN A 156 5.23 -7.54 11.87
CA GLN A 156 4.66 -6.34 11.24
C GLN A 156 5.45 -5.83 10.02
N SER A 157 6.62 -6.40 9.74
CA SER A 157 7.59 -5.88 8.77
C SER A 157 7.68 -6.70 7.49
N LEU A 158 8.12 -6.06 6.40
CA LEU A 158 8.45 -6.76 5.15
C LEU A 158 9.51 -7.86 5.37
N TYR A 159 10.45 -7.62 6.28
CA TYR A 159 11.46 -8.60 6.65
C TYR A 159 10.82 -9.91 7.15
N SER A 160 9.85 -9.80 8.06
CA SER A 160 9.10 -10.93 8.64
C SER A 160 8.34 -11.69 7.56
N LEU A 161 7.70 -10.98 6.62
CA LEU A 161 7.00 -11.59 5.50
C LEU A 161 7.93 -12.42 4.61
N ILE A 162 9.10 -11.88 4.28
CA ILE A 162 10.04 -12.53 3.37
C ILE A 162 10.73 -13.73 4.04
N HIS A 163 11.18 -13.57 5.30
CA HIS A 163 12.04 -14.56 5.97
C HIS A 163 11.26 -15.55 6.83
N GLU A 164 10.25 -15.09 7.55
CA GLU A 164 9.46 -15.92 8.47
C GLU A 164 8.17 -16.44 7.79
N ARG A 165 7.85 -15.95 6.58
CA ARG A 165 6.57 -16.17 5.89
C ARG A 165 5.38 -15.82 6.79
N ASP A 166 5.55 -14.79 7.60
CA ASP A 166 4.61 -14.41 8.63
C ASP A 166 4.34 -12.91 8.58
N ILE A 167 3.08 -12.54 8.82
CA ILE A 167 2.67 -11.14 8.85
C ILE A 167 1.44 -11.00 9.74
N ASP A 168 1.38 -9.95 10.55
CA ASP A 168 0.22 -9.59 11.36
C ASP A 168 -0.76 -8.69 10.59
N CYS A 169 -1.89 -8.35 11.24
CA CYS A 169 -2.94 -7.60 10.58
C CYS A 169 -2.50 -6.21 10.14
N PHE A 170 -1.70 -5.53 10.98
CA PHE A 170 -1.13 -4.22 10.72
C PHE A 170 -0.12 -4.25 9.57
N GLY A 171 0.78 -5.24 9.57
CA GLY A 171 1.78 -5.45 8.55
C GLY A 171 1.16 -5.64 7.17
N VAL A 172 0.04 -6.35 7.06
CA VAL A 172 -0.70 -6.48 5.78
C VAL A 172 -1.18 -5.12 5.27
N CYS A 173 -1.82 -4.30 6.12
CA CYS A 173 -2.25 -2.96 5.73
C CYS A 173 -1.07 -2.08 5.31
N LEU A 174 0.01 -2.05 6.11
CA LEU A 174 1.19 -1.23 5.86
C LEU A 174 1.88 -1.63 4.55
N LEU A 175 2.09 -2.92 4.33
CA LEU A 175 2.74 -3.43 3.12
C LEU A 175 1.88 -3.22 1.88
N THR A 176 0.55 -3.25 2.02
CA THR A 176 -0.36 -2.95 0.91
C THR A 176 -0.15 -1.52 0.41
N VAL A 177 -0.12 -0.55 1.33
CA VAL A 177 0.15 0.86 0.99
C VAL A 177 1.57 1.04 0.43
N ALA A 178 2.57 0.38 1.02
CA ALA A 178 3.95 0.46 0.55
C ALA A 178 4.13 -0.09 -0.87
N VAL A 179 3.45 -1.20 -1.21
CA VAL A 179 3.46 -1.77 -2.57
C VAL A 179 2.73 -0.86 -3.56
N LEU A 180 1.60 -0.27 -3.17
CA LEU A 180 0.88 0.70 -4.00
C LEU A 180 1.78 1.90 -4.35
N HIS A 181 2.48 2.47 -3.36
CA HIS A 181 3.43 3.57 -3.59
C HIS A 181 4.60 3.14 -4.48
N GLN A 182 5.15 1.93 -4.29
CA GLN A 182 6.21 1.37 -5.14
C GLN A 182 5.78 1.22 -6.61
N LEU A 183 4.50 1.00 -6.86
CA LEU A 183 3.90 0.92 -8.20
C LEU A 183 3.50 2.29 -8.77
N GLY A 184 3.75 3.37 -8.03
CA GLY A 184 3.44 4.74 -8.41
C GLY A 184 1.98 5.13 -8.21
N TYR A 185 1.19 4.35 -7.45
CA TYR A 185 -0.18 4.72 -7.12
C TYR A 185 -0.22 5.85 -6.09
N GLU A 186 -1.01 6.89 -6.36
CA GLU A 186 -1.22 8.02 -5.44
C GLU A 186 -2.62 7.96 -4.80
N GLY A 187 -2.78 8.68 -3.70
CA GLY A 187 -4.07 8.81 -3.03
C GLY A 187 -4.49 7.59 -2.22
N TYR A 188 -3.64 6.56 -2.08
CA TYR A 188 -3.83 5.43 -1.16
C TYR A 188 -3.05 5.66 0.13
N HIS A 189 -3.73 5.48 1.26
CA HIS A 189 -3.23 5.79 2.59
C HIS A 189 -3.57 4.69 3.60
N LEU A 190 -2.68 4.51 4.57
CA LEU A 190 -2.95 3.66 5.73
C LEU A 190 -3.90 4.39 6.67
N ILE A 191 -5.01 3.75 7.03
CA ILE A 191 -5.95 4.25 8.04
C ILE A 191 -5.83 3.38 9.27
N LEU A 192 -5.79 4.03 10.43
CA LEU A 192 -5.62 3.40 11.73
C LEU A 192 -6.80 3.77 12.63
N SER A 193 -7.30 2.77 13.34
CA SER A 193 -8.10 2.92 14.54
C SER A 193 -7.26 2.47 15.75
N GLU A 194 -7.87 2.44 16.93
CA GLU A 194 -7.18 2.00 18.16
C GLU A 194 -6.75 0.53 18.08
N ASP A 195 -7.54 -0.33 17.43
CA ASP A 195 -7.35 -1.79 17.43
C ASP A 195 -7.35 -2.43 16.04
N HIS A 196 -7.50 -1.63 14.97
CA HIS A 196 -7.62 -2.12 13.59
C HIS A 196 -7.04 -1.17 12.54
N CYS A 197 -6.75 -1.70 11.35
CA CYS A 197 -6.26 -0.93 10.20
C CYS A 197 -6.93 -1.33 8.88
N TRP A 198 -6.92 -0.40 7.94
CA TRP A 198 -7.38 -0.64 6.57
C TRP A 198 -6.73 0.34 5.61
N VAL A 199 -7.01 0.19 4.31
CA VAL A 199 -6.55 1.11 3.28
C VAL A 199 -7.67 2.08 2.96
N GLY A 200 -7.35 3.37 3.00
CA GLY A 200 -8.21 4.45 2.52
C GLY A 200 -7.68 4.99 1.20
N PHE A 201 -8.58 5.38 0.30
CA PHE A 201 -8.21 6.02 -0.95
C PHE A 201 -9.17 7.15 -1.32
N LEU A 202 -8.65 8.17 -1.98
CA LEU A 202 -9.47 9.28 -2.47
C LEU A 202 -10.47 8.76 -3.51
N ARG A 203 -11.74 9.17 -3.38
CA ARG A 203 -12.79 8.84 -4.37
C ARG A 203 -12.43 9.43 -5.73
N ASP A 204 -12.03 10.70 -5.73
CA ASP A 204 -11.61 11.46 -6.90
C ASP A 204 -10.10 11.74 -6.90
N GLY A 205 -9.45 11.63 -8.06
CA GLY A 205 -8.02 11.89 -8.23
C GLY A 205 -7.30 10.84 -9.11
N PRO A 206 -6.13 11.17 -9.66
CA PRO A 206 -5.38 10.27 -10.54
C PRO A 206 -4.89 9.03 -9.78
N ASP A 207 -5.04 7.86 -10.38
CA ASP A 207 -4.62 6.60 -9.75
C ASP A 207 -3.10 6.46 -9.69
N LYS A 208 -2.38 6.86 -10.74
CA LYS A 208 -0.93 6.74 -10.86
C LYS A 208 -0.27 8.08 -11.16
N LYS A 209 0.93 8.30 -10.64
CA LYS A 209 1.82 9.41 -11.05
C LYS A 209 1.99 9.41 -12.57
N GLY A 210 1.67 10.55 -13.20
CA GLY A 210 1.91 10.75 -14.63
C GLY A 210 0.80 10.29 -15.58
N VAL A 211 -0.33 9.75 -15.09
CA VAL A 211 -1.56 9.62 -15.90
C VAL A 211 -2.38 10.90 -15.76
N THR A 212 -1.83 12.01 -16.25
CA THR A 212 -2.62 13.20 -16.54
C THR A 212 -2.62 13.39 -18.04
N ASP A 213 -3.77 13.18 -18.67
CA ASP A 213 -4.10 13.96 -19.85
C ASP A 213 -3.91 15.44 -19.47
N ARG A 214 -3.30 16.20 -20.37
CA ARG A 214 -2.63 17.49 -20.08
C ARG A 214 -3.61 18.64 -19.84
N ARG A 215 -4.83 18.36 -19.41
CA ARG A 215 -5.89 19.32 -19.15
C ARG A 215 -6.32 19.15 -17.69
N GLU A 216 -6.32 20.26 -16.97
CA GLU A 216 -6.73 20.35 -15.56
C GLU A 216 -5.65 20.01 -14.52
N ARG A 217 -4.53 20.72 -14.66
CA ARG A 217 -3.78 21.16 -13.49
C ARG A 217 -4.66 22.19 -12.76
N CYS A 218 -5.49 21.76 -11.81
CA CYS A 218 -6.22 22.67 -10.92
C CYS A 218 -5.22 23.45 -10.05
N THR A 219 -4.80 24.61 -10.56
CA THR A 219 -4.08 25.63 -9.80
C THR A 219 -5.07 26.40 -8.95
N SER A 220 -5.43 25.90 -7.77
CA SER A 220 -5.80 26.70 -6.59
C SER A 220 -6.33 25.81 -5.44
N PRO A 221 -5.96 26.08 -4.18
CA PRO A 221 -6.64 25.52 -3.02
C PRO A 221 -8.01 26.18 -2.85
N PRO A 222 -9.04 25.47 -2.32
CA PRO A 222 -10.32 26.08 -2.03
C PRO A 222 -10.14 27.13 -0.92
N HIS A 223 -10.50 28.37 -1.24
CA HIS A 223 -10.56 29.48 -0.31
C HIS A 223 -11.50 29.14 0.87
N LEU A 224 -10.96 29.10 2.09
CA LEU A 224 -11.76 29.23 3.31
C LEU A 224 -11.93 30.72 3.64
N PRO A 225 -13.12 31.18 4.08
CA PRO A 225 -13.32 32.56 4.51
C PRO A 225 -12.51 32.84 5.78
N SER A 226 -11.76 33.94 5.74
CA SER A 226 -11.04 34.53 6.86
C SER A 226 -11.99 35.01 7.96
N LEU A 227 -11.83 34.47 9.17
CA LEU A 227 -12.22 35.17 10.39
C LEU A 227 -11.04 35.17 11.39
N LEU A 228 -10.61 36.39 11.71
CA LEU A 228 -9.71 36.78 12.80
C LEU A 228 -10.15 36.09 14.12
N ASN A 229 -9.29 35.79 15.11
CA ASN A 229 -8.38 36.73 15.77
C ASN A 229 -7.39 35.99 16.71
N GLU A 230 -6.29 36.67 17.03
CA GLU A 230 -5.11 36.22 17.78
C GLU A 230 -5.35 35.66 19.19
N ARG A 231 -4.54 34.67 19.60
CA ARG A 231 -3.77 34.70 20.88
C ARG A 231 -2.65 33.65 20.92
N ARG A 232 -1.42 34.18 20.90
CA ARG A 232 -0.10 33.74 21.39
C ARG A 232 0.07 32.28 21.87
N GLY A 233 1.11 31.62 21.34
CA GLY A 233 2.00 30.76 22.15
C GLY A 233 1.80 29.24 22.09
N ALA A 234 1.17 28.67 21.07
CA ALA A 234 1.06 27.22 20.92
C ALA A 234 2.02 26.69 19.84
N ILE A 235 2.90 25.77 20.25
CA ILE A 235 3.65 24.87 19.37
C ILE A 235 2.68 24.33 18.30
N PRO A 236 3.01 24.34 16.99
CA PRO A 236 2.12 23.80 15.98
C PRO A 236 1.91 22.32 16.27
N ARG A 237 0.73 21.96 16.80
CA ARG A 237 0.28 20.58 16.77
C ARG A 237 0.22 20.17 15.29
N PRO A 238 0.72 18.99 14.90
CA PRO A 238 0.55 18.51 13.53
C PRO A 238 -0.95 18.53 13.26
N ARG A 239 -1.37 19.38 12.31
CA ARG A 239 -2.76 19.44 11.86
C ARG A 239 -3.04 18.08 11.23
N GLY A 240 -3.62 17.17 12.01
CA GLY A 240 -4.25 15.98 11.47
C GLY A 240 -5.25 16.47 10.43
N ARG A 241 -5.03 16.10 9.17
CA ARG A 241 -6.06 16.28 8.14
C ARG A 241 -7.23 15.44 8.60
N CYS A 242 -8.32 16.08 9.05
CA CYS A 242 -9.56 15.39 9.35
C CYS A 242 -9.99 14.64 8.09
N PHE A 243 -10.11 13.31 8.19
CA PHE A 243 -10.62 12.48 7.09
C PHE A 243 -12.09 12.80 6.88
N SER A 244 -12.42 13.40 5.73
CA SER A 244 -13.82 13.58 5.35
C SER A 244 -14.37 12.27 4.78
N PRO A 245 -15.42 11.66 5.36
CA PRO A 245 -16.03 10.42 4.84
C PRO A 245 -16.53 10.56 3.40
N THR A 246 -16.79 11.79 2.97
CA THR A 246 -17.25 12.11 1.61
C THR A 246 -16.14 12.13 0.57
N LEU A 247 -14.87 12.23 0.98
CA LEU A 247 -13.72 12.33 0.06
C LEU A 247 -12.95 11.02 -0.08
N PHE A 248 -13.15 10.09 0.87
CA PHE A 248 -12.44 8.84 0.92
C PHE A 248 -13.39 7.65 0.80
N ALA A 249 -12.91 6.61 0.14
CA ALA A 249 -13.45 5.26 0.22
C ALA A 249 -12.43 4.36 0.93
N THR A 250 -12.90 3.23 1.44
CA THR A 250 -12.10 2.30 2.23
C THR A 250 -12.15 0.90 1.64
N ALA A 251 -11.12 0.13 1.93
CA ALA A 251 -11.05 -1.30 1.67
C ALA A 251 -10.42 -2.01 2.86
N GLU A 252 -11.19 -2.91 3.48
CA GLU A 252 -10.72 -3.82 4.52
C GLU A 252 -9.68 -4.76 3.91
N MET A 253 -8.47 -4.82 4.48
CA MET A 253 -7.38 -5.64 3.91
C MET A 253 -6.98 -6.82 4.76
N THR A 254 -7.45 -6.86 5.98
CA THR A 254 -6.96 -7.78 6.98
C THR A 254 -8.11 -8.40 7.77
N TRP A 255 -7.79 -9.23 8.75
CA TRP A 255 -8.77 -9.79 9.67
C TRP A 255 -8.83 -8.92 10.93
N HIS A 256 -10.01 -8.90 11.57
CA HIS A 256 -10.17 -8.36 12.93
C HIS A 256 -10.57 -9.51 13.88
N GLY A 257 -9.67 -9.90 14.78
CA GLY A 257 -9.87 -11.03 15.69
C GLY A 257 -9.87 -12.42 15.04
N ARG A 258 -10.17 -13.47 15.82
CA ARG A 258 -10.23 -14.86 15.32
C ARG A 258 -11.54 -15.08 14.53
N HIS A 259 -11.42 -15.53 13.27
CA HIS A 259 -12.49 -15.94 12.35
C HIS A 259 -13.13 -14.90 11.39
N ASN A 260 -12.62 -13.66 11.30
CA ASN A 260 -13.21 -12.61 10.44
C ASN A 260 -12.53 -12.39 9.07
N ALA A 261 -11.84 -13.39 8.51
CA ALA A 261 -11.13 -13.25 7.24
C ALA A 261 -12.02 -12.91 6.02
N LYS A 262 -13.35 -13.06 6.13
CA LYS A 262 -14.30 -12.90 5.02
C LYS A 262 -14.63 -11.44 4.63
N LYS A 263 -14.07 -10.45 5.33
CA LYS A 263 -14.38 -9.03 5.08
C LYS A 263 -13.40 -8.32 4.13
N ARG A 264 -12.34 -8.99 3.67
CA ARG A 264 -11.36 -8.37 2.76
C ARG A 264 -12.03 -7.81 1.50
N GLY A 265 -11.63 -6.62 1.09
CA GLY A 265 -12.20 -5.90 -0.05
C GLY A 265 -13.45 -5.08 0.25
N GLN A 266 -14.08 -5.29 1.42
CA GLN A 266 -15.33 -4.62 1.76
C GLN A 266 -15.09 -3.19 2.24
N GLU A 267 -16.08 -2.33 1.98
CA GLU A 267 -16.16 -0.99 2.53
C GLU A 267 -16.36 -1.06 4.05
N ILE A 268 -15.61 -0.25 4.79
CA ILE A 268 -15.86 -0.03 6.22
C ILE A 268 -16.82 1.16 6.35
N ARG A 269 -18.07 0.88 6.72
CA ARG A 269 -19.08 1.88 7.02
C ARG A 269 -19.01 2.21 8.52
N GLY A 270 -18.52 3.41 8.83
CA GLY A 270 -18.59 4.01 10.17
C GLY A 270 -19.93 4.66 10.44
#